data_AF-A0A9D6IDL8-F1
#
_entry.id   AF-A0A9D6IDL8-F1
#
_cell.length_a   1.000
_cell.length_b   1.000
_cell.length_c   1.000
_cell.angle_alpha   90.00
_cell.angle_beta   90.00
_cell.angle_gamma   90.00
#
_symmetry.space_group_name_H-M   'P 1'
#
loop_
_entity.id
_entity.type
_entity.pdbx_description
1 polymer ?
#
loop_
_entity_poly.entity_id
_entity_poly.type
_entity_poly.pdbx_seq_one_letter_code
_entity_poly.pdbx_strand_id
1 'polypeptide(L)'
;MATKEKRGKKTQPRHPEKKWGPFAGGTGVAVWLNEFETAAGTRYARTITLSPRRFRDPKTNEWRDGAYRPVDLSAMLLALQAALDYCHSTPLPGEAAEPEEVDALAEGEESPSDPKAPF
;
A
#
# COMPACT_ATOMS: atom_id res chain seq x y z
N MET A 1 -35.63 15.82 -28.16
CA MET A 1 -35.39 15.02 -26.94
C MET A 1 -34.10 14.24 -27.16
N ALA A 2 -32.97 14.72 -26.64
CA ALA A 2 -31.67 14.09 -26.86
C ALA A 2 -31.42 13.00 -25.81
N THR A 3 -31.25 11.77 -26.29
CA THR A 3 -31.03 10.56 -25.49
C THR A 3 -29.64 10.61 -24.84
N LYS A 4 -29.57 10.55 -23.51
CA LYS A 4 -28.31 10.49 -22.77
C LYS A 4 -27.82 9.03 -22.78
N GLU A 5 -26.99 8.67 -23.75
CA GLU A 5 -26.31 7.37 -23.75
C GLU A 5 -25.33 7.31 -22.57
N LYS A 6 -25.68 6.53 -21.54
CA LYS A 6 -24.69 6.08 -20.54
C LYS A 6 -23.78 5.07 -21.22
N ARG A 7 -22.63 5.54 -21.71
CA ARG A 7 -21.51 4.69 -22.12
C ARG A 7 -20.99 3.99 -20.87
N GLY A 8 -21.55 2.83 -20.54
CA GLY A 8 -20.95 1.87 -19.61
C GLY A 8 -19.64 1.39 -20.22
N LYS A 9 -18.55 2.12 -19.96
CA LYS A 9 -17.20 1.69 -20.33
C LYS A 9 -17.01 0.33 -19.67
N LYS A 10 -16.73 -0.72 -20.45
CA LYS A 10 -16.26 -2.01 -19.92
C LYS A 10 -14.92 -1.74 -19.25
N THR A 11 -14.96 -1.33 -18.00
CA THR A 11 -13.78 -1.04 -17.19
C THR A 11 -13.06 -2.37 -17.04
N GLN A 12 -11.82 -2.45 -17.56
CA GLN A 12 -10.95 -3.58 -17.27
C GLN A 12 -10.91 -3.78 -15.74
N PRO A 13 -10.87 -5.03 -15.25
CA PRO A 13 -10.81 -5.27 -13.81
C PRO A 13 -9.65 -4.47 -13.22
N ARG A 14 -9.98 -3.57 -12.28
CA ARG A 14 -8.99 -2.70 -11.66
C ARG A 14 -8.06 -3.59 -10.84
N HIS A 15 -6.76 -3.52 -11.09
CA HIS A 15 -5.77 -4.24 -10.29
C HIS A 15 -5.41 -3.42 -9.05
N PRO A 16 -5.03 -4.07 -7.95
CA PRO A 16 -4.45 -3.35 -6.82
C PRO A 16 -3.15 -2.67 -7.26
N GLU A 17 -2.89 -1.46 -6.76
CA GLU A 17 -1.61 -0.77 -6.99
C GLU A 17 -0.44 -1.55 -6.39
N LYS A 18 -0.67 -2.11 -5.20
CA LYS A 18 0.31 -2.89 -4.48
C LYS A 18 -0.38 -4.01 -3.70
N LYS A 19 0.31 -5.15 -3.59
CA LYS A 19 -0.15 -6.31 -2.84
C LYS A 19 1.02 -6.97 -2.11
N TRP A 20 0.79 -7.32 -0.86
CA TRP A 20 1.69 -8.14 -0.04
C TRP A 20 1.00 -9.46 0.31
N GLY A 21 1.73 -10.56 0.10
CA GLY A 21 1.19 -11.92 0.18
C GLY A 21 0.70 -12.46 -1.18
N PRO A 22 0.00 -13.62 -1.21
CA PRO A 22 -0.48 -14.34 -0.03
C PRO A 22 0.66 -14.90 0.83
N PHE A 23 0.55 -14.71 2.14
CA PHE A 23 1.41 -15.34 3.13
C PHE A 23 0.95 -16.78 3.39
N ALA A 24 1.68 -17.50 4.25
CA ALA A 24 1.32 -18.85 4.64
C ALA A 24 -0.14 -18.91 5.13
N GLY A 25 -0.95 -19.80 4.53
CA GLY A 25 -2.37 -19.91 4.86
C GLY A 25 -3.32 -18.96 4.09
N GLY A 26 -2.79 -18.15 3.17
CA GLY A 26 -3.59 -17.38 2.20
C GLY A 26 -3.92 -15.94 2.61
N THR A 27 -3.39 -15.46 3.74
CA THR A 27 -3.61 -14.08 4.18
C THR A 27 -2.82 -13.07 3.35
N GLY A 28 -3.27 -11.83 3.28
CA GLY A 28 -2.61 -10.82 2.45
C GLY A 28 -3.21 -9.43 2.65
N VAL A 29 -2.51 -8.42 2.15
CA VAL A 29 -2.95 -7.02 2.15
C VAL A 29 -2.82 -6.47 0.74
N ALA A 30 -3.82 -5.74 0.28
CA ALA A 30 -3.78 -5.06 -1.02
C ALA A 30 -4.23 -3.61 -0.88
N VAL A 31 -3.56 -2.73 -1.61
CA VAL A 31 -3.88 -1.30 -1.74
C VAL A 31 -4.49 -1.08 -3.11
N TRP A 32 -5.62 -0.39 -3.14
CA TRP A 32 -6.38 -0.08 -4.33
C TRP A 32 -6.51 1.43 -4.45
N LEU A 33 -6.18 1.99 -5.62
CA LEU A 33 -6.58 3.34 -5.95
C LEU A 33 -8.05 3.34 -6.32
N ASN A 34 -8.81 4.29 -5.80
CA ASN A 34 -10.19 4.53 -6.17
C ASN A 34 -10.38 5.95 -6.66
N GLU A 35 -11.37 6.13 -7.52
CA GLU A 35 -11.71 7.42 -8.13
C GLU A 35 -13.17 7.73 -7.80
N PHE A 36 -13.45 8.94 -7.35
CA PHE A 36 -14.76 9.41 -6.95
C PHE A 36 -15.06 10.74 -7.62
N GLU A 37 -16.18 10.83 -8.33
CA GLU A 37 -16.68 12.10 -8.85
C GLU A 37 -17.35 12.88 -7.71
N THR A 38 -16.88 14.09 -7.45
CA THR A 38 -17.49 15.02 -6.49
C THR A 38 -17.89 16.32 -7.17
N ALA A 39 -18.74 17.13 -6.52
CA ALA A 39 -19.12 18.44 -7.04
C ALA A 39 -17.92 19.39 -7.24
N ALA A 40 -16.81 19.15 -6.53
CA ALA A 40 -15.57 19.91 -6.64
C ALA A 40 -14.56 19.29 -7.66
N GLY A 41 -14.98 18.27 -8.42
CA GLY A 41 -14.14 17.53 -9.35
C GLY A 41 -13.82 16.11 -8.91
N THR A 42 -12.99 15.44 -9.69
CA THR A 42 -12.56 14.06 -9.42
C THR A 42 -11.60 14.03 -8.24
N ARG A 43 -11.86 13.16 -7.26
CA ARG A 43 -10.98 12.87 -6.14
C ARG A 43 -10.50 11.44 -6.19
N TYR A 44 -9.30 11.22 -5.69
CA TYR A 44 -8.72 9.88 -5.53
C TYR A 44 -8.61 9.54 -4.05
N ALA A 45 -8.76 8.27 -3.70
CA ALA A 45 -8.41 7.76 -2.39
C ALA A 45 -7.91 6.32 -2.49
N ARG A 46 -7.06 5.91 -1.55
CA ARG A 46 -6.64 4.51 -1.46
C ARG A 46 -7.51 3.74 -0.49
N THR A 47 -7.87 2.52 -0.87
CA THR A 47 -8.53 1.55 0.00
C THR A 47 -7.60 0.40 0.27
N ILE A 48 -7.53 -0.04 1.52
CA ILE A 48 -6.75 -1.20 1.94
C ILE A 48 -7.73 -2.36 2.19
N THR A 49 -7.46 -3.51 1.58
CA THR A 49 -8.23 -4.74 1.82
C THR A 49 -7.34 -5.81 2.41
N LEU A 50 -7.86 -6.53 3.39
CA LEU A 50 -7.24 -7.72 3.96
C LEU A 50 -7.84 -8.97 3.29
N SER A 51 -6.99 -9.85 2.77
CA SER A 51 -7.46 -11.18 2.34
C SER A 51 -7.42 -12.12 3.54
N PRO A 52 -8.56 -12.72 3.92
CA PRO A 52 -8.59 -13.68 5.00
C PRO A 52 -7.98 -15.01 4.55
N ARG A 53 -7.76 -15.90 5.51
CA ARG A 53 -7.46 -17.29 5.21
C ARG A 53 -8.64 -17.91 4.49
N ARG A 54 -8.37 -18.82 3.56
CA ARG A 54 -9.44 -19.58 2.89
C ARG A 54 -9.24 -21.06 3.10
N PHE A 55 -10.32 -21.76 3.38
CA PHE A 55 -10.36 -23.21 3.47
C PHE A 55 -11.53 -23.73 2.64
N ARG A 56 -11.42 -24.98 2.21
CA ARG A 56 -12.52 -25.65 1.51
C ARG A 56 -13.41 -26.32 2.53
N ASP A 57 -14.67 -25.92 2.61
CA ASP A 57 -15.63 -26.53 3.52
C ASP A 57 -15.83 -28.00 3.10
N PRO A 58 -15.57 -28.98 3.98
CA PRO A 58 -15.70 -30.39 3.63
C PRO A 58 -17.14 -30.81 3.32
N LYS A 59 -18.15 -30.05 3.79
CA LYS A 59 -19.58 -30.37 3.57
C LYS A 59 -20.10 -29.79 2.26
N THR A 60 -19.83 -28.50 2.00
CA THR A 60 -20.35 -27.82 0.80
C THR A 60 -19.37 -27.80 -0.36
N ASN A 61 -18.11 -28.17 -0.11
CA ASN A 61 -17.01 -28.15 -1.08
C ASN A 61 -16.65 -26.76 -1.62
N GLU A 62 -17.17 -25.70 -0.98
CA GLU A 62 -16.97 -24.29 -1.32
C GLU A 62 -15.79 -23.68 -0.56
N TRP A 63 -15.17 -22.66 -1.13
CA TRP A 63 -14.17 -21.86 -0.44
C TRP A 63 -14.84 -20.91 0.55
N ARG A 64 -14.48 -21.02 1.82
CA ARG A 64 -14.94 -20.15 2.89
C ARG A 64 -13.78 -19.45 3.56
N ASP A 65 -14.09 -18.29 4.13
CA ASP A 65 -13.11 -17.51 4.86
C ASP A 65 -12.96 -18.10 6.27
N GLY A 66 -11.71 -18.34 6.67
CA GLY A 66 -11.32 -18.93 7.93
C GLY A 66 -10.77 -17.90 8.90
N ALA A 67 -10.77 -18.27 10.19
CA ALA A 67 -10.19 -17.45 11.24
C ALA A 67 -8.66 -17.29 11.07
N TYR A 68 -8.15 -16.13 11.47
CA TYR A 68 -6.72 -15.90 11.56
C TYR A 68 -6.10 -16.73 12.69
N ARG A 69 -4.92 -17.29 12.44
CA ARG A 69 -4.06 -17.88 13.48
C ARG A 69 -3.14 -16.80 14.05
N PRO A 70 -2.60 -16.99 15.26
CA PRO A 70 -1.65 -16.04 15.84
C PRO A 70 -0.44 -15.74 14.93
N VAL A 71 0.08 -16.75 14.22
CA VAL A 71 1.19 -16.56 13.27
C VAL A 71 0.84 -15.67 12.08
N ASP A 72 -0.44 -15.60 11.70
CA ASP A 72 -0.89 -14.77 10.59
C ASP A 72 -0.89 -13.28 10.99
N LEU A 73 -1.06 -12.97 12.27
CA LEU A 73 -1.09 -11.60 12.78
C LEU A 73 0.25 -10.89 12.57
N SER A 74 1.37 -11.56 12.82
CA SER A 74 2.70 -10.97 12.60
C SER A 74 2.92 -10.60 11.13
N ALA A 75 2.50 -11.47 10.21
CA ALA A 75 2.58 -11.18 8.78
C ALA A 75 1.63 -10.03 8.37
N MET A 76 0.44 -9.96 8.96
CA MET A 76 -0.52 -8.87 8.72
C MET A 76 -0.03 -7.53 9.25
N LEU A 77 0.60 -7.48 10.43
CA LEU A 77 1.19 -6.26 10.96
C LEU A 77 2.29 -5.72 10.04
N LEU A 78 3.21 -6.58 9.59
CA LEU A 78 4.27 -6.20 8.66
C LEU A 78 3.70 -5.70 7.33
N ALA A 79 2.69 -6.38 6.78
CA ALA A 79 2.07 -6.01 5.52
C ALA A 79 1.26 -4.71 5.61
N LEU A 80 0.59 -4.48 6.75
CA LEU A 80 -0.13 -3.24 7.02
C LEU A 80 0.83 -2.05 7.19
N GLN A 81 1.96 -2.24 7.86
CA GLN A 81 3.00 -1.22 7.95
C GLN A 81 3.53 -0.87 6.55
N ALA A 82 3.87 -1.86 5.73
CA ALA A 82 4.32 -1.61 4.36
C ALA A 82 3.25 -0.92 3.49
N ALA A 83 1.95 -1.21 3.73
CA ALA A 83 0.85 -0.53 3.05
C ALA A 83 0.72 0.93 3.50
N LEU A 84 0.92 1.22 4.79
CA LEU A 84 0.97 2.57 5.32
C LEU A 84 2.13 3.34 4.69
N ASP A 85 3.34 2.78 4.72
CA ASP A 85 4.55 3.38 4.16
C ASP A 85 4.36 3.69 2.67
N TYR A 86 3.79 2.76 1.90
CA TYR A 86 3.48 2.97 0.49
C TYR A 86 2.50 4.13 0.26
N CYS A 87 1.46 4.24 1.09
CA CYS A 87 0.48 5.31 0.99
C CYS A 87 1.09 6.68 1.28
N HIS A 88 2.09 6.75 2.17
CA HIS A 88 2.81 7.99 2.48
C HIS A 88 3.87 8.33 1.43
N SER A 89 4.62 7.34 0.94
CA SER A 89 5.71 7.57 -0.01
C SER A 89 5.22 7.78 -1.44
N THR A 90 3.99 7.40 -1.74
CA THR A 90 3.43 7.47 -3.10
C THR A 90 2.30 8.49 -3.09
N PRO A 91 2.43 9.67 -3.73
CA PRO A 91 1.36 10.66 -3.77
C PRO A 91 0.13 10.11 -4.52
N LEU A 92 -1.07 10.63 -4.23
CA LEU A 92 -2.23 10.35 -5.06
C LEU A 92 -2.08 11.06 -6.42
N PRO A 93 -2.76 10.59 -7.48
CA PRO A 93 -2.73 11.29 -8.76
C PRO A 93 -3.18 12.76 -8.60
N GLY A 94 -2.29 13.69 -8.96
CA GLY A 94 -2.53 15.13 -8.85
C GLY A 94 -1.98 15.79 -7.58
N GLU A 95 -1.47 15.03 -6.62
CA GLU A 95 -0.68 15.56 -5.49
C GLU A 95 0.79 15.71 -5.91
N ALA A 96 1.47 16.75 -5.42
CA ALA A 96 2.91 16.88 -5.60
C ALA A 96 3.60 15.78 -4.78
N ALA A 97 4.59 15.10 -5.38
CA ALA A 97 5.47 14.24 -4.59
C ALA A 97 6.19 15.14 -3.57
N GLU A 98 6.11 14.80 -2.28
CA GLU A 98 6.96 15.43 -1.25
C GLU A 98 8.41 15.37 -1.74
N PRO A 99 9.15 16.49 -1.73
CA PRO A 99 10.56 16.45 -2.09
C PRO A 99 11.27 15.50 -1.13
N GLU A 100 12.04 14.55 -1.66
CA GLU A 100 12.99 13.78 -0.86
C GLU A 100 13.85 14.79 -0.10
N GLU A 101 13.68 14.87 1.22
CA GLU A 101 14.65 15.52 2.10
C GLU A 101 15.93 14.68 2.02
N VAL A 102 16.73 14.95 0.99
CA VAL A 102 18.12 14.55 0.97
C VAL A 102 18.78 15.30 2.11
N ASP A 103 19.00 14.62 3.23
CA ASP A 103 20.00 15.01 4.22
C ASP A 103 21.31 15.15 3.45
N ALA A 104 21.59 16.37 3.00
CA ALA A 104 22.89 16.74 2.47
C ALA A 104 23.85 16.59 3.64
N LEU A 105 24.49 15.41 3.73
CA LEU A 105 25.68 15.18 4.53
C LEU A 105 26.58 16.39 4.30
N ALA A 106 26.76 17.20 5.34
CA ALA A 106 27.58 18.39 5.30
C ALA A 106 28.97 18.00 4.80
N GLU A 107 29.28 18.34 3.56
CA GLU A 107 30.64 18.34 3.05
C GLU A 107 31.41 19.37 3.86
N GLY A 108 32.33 18.89 4.71
CA GLY A 108 33.38 19.72 5.29
C GLY A 108 33.28 19.91 6.80
N GLU A 109 33.76 18.92 7.54
CA GLU A 109 34.48 19.22 8.79
C GLU A 109 35.76 18.37 8.79
N GLU A 110 36.88 18.99 8.42
CA GLU A 110 38.21 18.43 8.64
C GLU A 110 38.36 18.12 10.13
N SER A 111 38.64 16.86 10.45
CA SER A 111 38.96 16.46 11.82
C SER A 111 40.19 17.25 12.30
N PRO A 112 40.17 17.88 13.48
CA PRO A 112 41.36 18.53 14.01
C PRO A 112 42.42 17.44 14.27
N SER A 113 43.58 17.63 13.65
CA SER A 113 44.75 16.75 13.77
C SER A 113 45.14 16.53 15.24
N ASP A 114 45.33 15.27 15.64
CA ASP A 114 45.83 14.88 16.96
C ASP A 114 47.10 15.64 17.35
N PRO A 115 47.20 16.18 18.58
CA PRO A 115 48.46 16.71 19.07
C PRO A 115 49.40 15.55 19.38
N LYS A 116 50.56 15.55 18.72
CA LYS A 116 51.66 14.61 18.90
C LYS A 116 52.08 14.56 20.38
N ALA A 117 51.76 13.46 21.07
CA ALA A 117 52.22 13.23 22.44
C ALA A 117 53.74 12.96 22.45
N PRO A 118 54.52 13.60 23.35
CA PRO A 118 55.95 13.34 23.47
C PRO A 118 56.19 12.26 24.53
N PHE A 119 56.44 11.02 24.12
CA PHE A 119 57.24 10.03 24.85
C PHE A 119 57.89 9.07 23.87
#